data_AF-A0A0B5HT84-F1
#
_entry.id   AF-A0A0B5HT84-F1
#
_cell.length_a   1.000
_cell.length_b   1.000
_cell.length_c   1.000
_cell.angle_alpha   90.00
_cell.angle_beta   90.00
_cell.angle_gamma   90.00
#
_symmetry.space_group_name_H-M   'P 1'
#
loop_
_entity.id
_entity.type
_entity.pdbx_description
1 polymer ?
#
loop_
_entity_poly.entity_id
_entity_poly.type
_entity_poly.pdbx_seq_one_letter_code
_entity_poly.pdbx_strand_id
1 'polypeptide(L)'
;MAFKKVRVTLHSIFNDNTGDDPGNELEIFGRWDANRLKFDPDIAEVVSLEHHNLWDRTGDDAQSVVEGTAFIIESSADIDFFDGEFLQIVGHVSEQDDFGPNDVLGSFERNFNLGDIHDGLVQIPQFNESNQRVNVKMSLRVLETG
;
A
#
# COMPACT_ATOMS: atom_id res chain seq x y z
N MET A 1 24.10 3.45 -17.33
CA MET A 1 22.63 3.34 -17.25
C MET A 1 22.29 3.77 -15.83
N ALA A 2 21.40 4.73 -15.65
CA ALA A 2 21.08 5.21 -14.32
C ALA A 2 20.28 4.13 -13.56
N PHE A 3 20.57 3.93 -12.28
CA PHE A 3 19.83 3.03 -11.42
C PHE A 3 19.66 3.58 -10.00
N LYS A 4 18.64 3.08 -9.31
CA LYS A 4 18.42 3.28 -7.87
C LYS A 4 18.07 1.94 -7.23
N LYS A 5 18.64 1.67 -6.06
CA LYS A 5 18.12 0.65 -5.15
C LYS A 5 17.23 1.33 -4.13
N VAL A 6 16.00 0.86 -3.97
CA VAL A 6 14.97 1.54 -3.18
C VAL A 6 14.35 0.55 -2.21
N ARG A 7 14.30 0.90 -0.93
CA ARG A 7 13.46 0.22 0.05
C ARG A 7 12.07 0.84 0.07
N VAL A 8 11.07 0.02 -0.15
CA VAL A 8 9.65 0.35 0.07
C VAL A 8 9.25 -0.24 1.41
N THR A 9 8.63 0.54 2.28
CA THR A 9 8.16 0.06 3.59
C THR A 9 6.69 0.42 3.80
N LEU A 10 5.89 -0.58 4.14
CA LEU A 10 4.55 -0.41 4.69
C LEU A 10 4.66 -0.40 6.22
N HIS A 11 4.46 0.75 6.83
CA HIS A 11 4.66 0.94 8.27
C HIS A 11 3.44 0.48 9.06
N SER A 12 2.27 1.03 8.73
CA SER A 12 1.08 0.85 9.56
C SER A 12 -0.21 1.18 8.82
N ILE A 13 -1.30 0.66 9.34
CA ILE A 13 -2.67 1.09 9.05
C ILE A 13 -3.26 1.64 10.35
N PHE A 14 -3.69 2.91 10.34
CA PHE A 14 -4.23 3.62 11.50
C PHE A 14 -5.74 3.76 11.35
N ASN A 15 -6.47 3.35 12.38
CA ASN A 15 -7.90 3.59 12.49
C ASN A 15 -8.12 4.98 13.10
N ASP A 16 -8.56 5.93 12.28
CA ASP A 16 -8.90 7.29 12.71
C ASP A 16 -10.33 7.39 13.24
N ASN A 17 -11.24 6.59 12.70
CA ASN A 17 -12.64 6.59 13.11
C ASN A 17 -13.33 5.27 12.78
N THR A 18 -14.07 4.71 13.73
CA THR A 18 -14.85 3.48 13.53
C THR A 18 -16.25 3.75 13.01
N GLY A 19 -16.63 5.01 12.84
CA GLY A 19 -17.95 5.38 12.36
C GLY A 19 -19.06 5.14 13.38
N ASP A 20 -20.20 4.62 12.92
CA ASP A 20 -21.39 4.40 13.74
C ASP A 20 -21.49 2.94 14.24
N ASP A 21 -20.46 2.12 13.99
CA ASP A 21 -20.49 0.71 14.35
C ASP A 21 -20.56 0.48 15.86
N PRO A 22 -21.28 -0.56 16.30
CA PRO A 22 -21.36 -0.93 17.71
C PRO A 22 -20.01 -1.45 18.20
N GLY A 23 -19.14 -0.55 18.63
CA GLY A 23 -17.80 -0.86 19.08
C GLY A 23 -16.87 0.34 18.94
N ASN A 24 -15.58 0.10 19.15
CA ASN A 24 -14.53 1.06 18.89
C ASN A 24 -13.37 0.40 18.14
N GLU A 25 -13.66 -0.63 17.35
CA GLU A 25 -12.71 -1.40 16.56
C GLU A 25 -13.22 -1.51 15.12
N LEU A 26 -12.29 -1.53 14.15
CA LEU A 26 -12.57 -1.91 12.77
C LEU A 26 -11.83 -3.21 12.46
N GLU A 27 -12.47 -4.15 11.77
CA GLU A 27 -11.86 -5.40 11.34
C GLU A 27 -11.24 -5.24 9.95
N ILE A 28 -9.97 -4.84 9.92
CA ILE A 28 -9.31 -4.39 8.69
C ILE A 28 -8.61 -5.53 7.96
N PHE A 29 -8.88 -5.67 6.67
CA PHE A 29 -8.18 -6.57 5.76
C PHE A 29 -7.87 -5.91 4.40
N GLY A 30 -7.14 -6.59 3.54
CA GLY A 30 -6.78 -6.08 2.22
C GLY A 30 -5.37 -6.49 1.80
N ARG A 31 -4.79 -5.75 0.85
CA ARG A 31 -3.52 -6.11 0.25
C ARG A 31 -2.71 -4.88 -0.18
N TRP A 32 -1.40 -4.95 -0.01
CA TRP A 32 -0.45 -3.95 -0.50
C TRP A 32 0.74 -4.63 -1.18
N ASP A 33 1.06 -4.17 -2.39
CA ASP A 33 2.16 -4.67 -3.20
C ASP A 33 3.07 -3.53 -3.69
N ALA A 34 4.35 -3.86 -3.88
CA ALA A 34 5.34 -3.02 -4.54
C ALA A 34 5.89 -3.78 -5.76
N ASN A 35 5.65 -3.23 -6.95
CA ASN A 35 5.97 -3.87 -8.22
C ASN A 35 7.01 -3.08 -8.99
N ARG A 36 7.95 -3.79 -9.62
CA ARG A 36 8.85 -3.22 -10.62
C ARG A 36 8.28 -3.54 -11.98
N LEU A 37 7.97 -2.50 -12.75
CA LEU A 37 7.28 -2.61 -14.02
C LEU A 37 8.11 -1.99 -15.15
N LYS A 38 7.86 -2.43 -16.38
CA LYS A 38 8.46 -1.86 -17.58
C LYS A 38 7.46 -1.88 -18.73
N PHE A 39 7.44 -0.84 -19.55
CA PHE A 39 6.71 -0.90 -20.81
C PHE A 39 7.50 -1.68 -21.86
N ASP A 40 6.91 -2.71 -22.41
CA ASP A 40 7.44 -3.50 -23.52
C ASP A 40 6.79 -3.01 -24.84
N PRO A 41 7.56 -2.35 -25.72
CA PRO A 41 7.04 -1.82 -26.97
C PRO A 41 6.71 -2.90 -28.01
N ASP A 42 7.28 -4.11 -27.90
CA ASP A 42 7.07 -5.17 -28.89
C ASP A 42 5.65 -5.76 -28.80
N ILE A 43 5.13 -5.82 -27.57
CA ILE A 43 3.76 -6.27 -27.27
C ILE A 43 2.81 -5.11 -26.91
N ALA A 44 3.34 -3.89 -26.79
CA ALA A 44 2.62 -2.68 -26.37
C ALA A 44 1.93 -2.82 -24.99
N GLU A 45 2.58 -3.52 -24.06
CA GLU A 45 2.03 -3.81 -22.73
C GLU A 45 3.03 -3.43 -21.62
N VAL A 46 2.50 -3.23 -20.41
CA VAL A 46 3.31 -3.12 -19.20
C VAL A 46 3.55 -4.52 -18.66
N VAL A 47 4.82 -4.90 -18.53
CA VAL A 47 5.23 -6.19 -17.96
C VAL A 47 5.73 -5.99 -16.53
N SER A 48 5.40 -6.95 -15.66
CA SER A 48 5.97 -7.03 -14.32
C SER A 48 7.30 -7.74 -14.36
N LEU A 49 8.34 -7.08 -13.86
CA LEU A 49 9.69 -7.62 -13.73
C LEU A 49 9.90 -8.22 -12.33
N GLU A 50 9.25 -7.65 -11.32
CA GLU A 50 9.36 -8.05 -9.92
C GLU A 50 8.08 -7.67 -9.17
N HIS A 51 7.65 -8.51 -8.23
CA HIS A 51 6.45 -8.28 -7.42
C HIS A 51 6.73 -8.65 -5.96
N HIS A 52 6.51 -7.70 -5.05
CA HIS A 52 6.66 -7.90 -3.61
C HIS A 52 5.36 -7.61 -2.88
N ASN A 53 4.83 -8.62 -2.19
CA ASN A 53 3.71 -8.41 -1.28
C ASN A 53 4.23 -7.86 0.05
N LEU A 54 3.68 -6.73 0.50
CA LEU A 54 4.02 -6.09 1.76
C LEU A 54 3.01 -6.42 2.86
N TRP A 55 1.76 -6.69 2.49
CA TRP A 55 0.70 -7.14 3.39
C TRP A 55 -0.40 -7.80 2.56
N ASP A 56 -0.96 -8.89 3.07
CA ASP A 56 -2.09 -9.61 2.47
C ASP A 56 -2.88 -10.26 3.61
N ARG A 57 -4.12 -9.81 3.80
CA ARG A 57 -5.08 -10.38 4.74
C ARG A 57 -6.44 -10.46 4.03
N THR A 58 -7.10 -11.59 4.19
CA THR A 58 -8.48 -11.79 3.73
C THR A 58 -9.47 -11.40 4.81
N GLY A 59 -10.77 -11.30 4.48
CA GLY A 59 -11.83 -11.13 5.48
C GLY A 59 -11.71 -12.14 6.62
N ASP A 60 -11.57 -13.43 6.33
CA ASP A 60 -11.44 -14.48 7.38
C ASP A 60 -10.22 -14.36 8.32
N ASP A 61 -9.28 -13.46 8.03
CA ASP A 61 -8.11 -13.11 8.86
C ASP A 61 -7.98 -11.59 8.99
N ALA A 62 -9.10 -10.88 9.12
CA ALA A 62 -9.10 -9.46 9.36
C ALA A 62 -8.41 -9.12 10.69
N GLN A 63 -7.77 -7.96 10.74
CA GLN A 63 -7.08 -7.46 11.90
C GLN A 63 -7.97 -6.42 12.58
N SER A 64 -8.43 -6.71 13.81
CA SER A 64 -9.07 -5.69 14.63
C SER A 64 -8.09 -4.55 14.95
N VAL A 65 -8.52 -3.32 14.71
CA VAL A 65 -7.77 -2.09 15.01
C VAL A 65 -8.68 -1.14 15.78
N VAL A 66 -8.32 -0.85 17.02
CA VAL A 66 -9.05 0.10 17.89
C VAL A 66 -8.95 1.52 17.34
N GLU A 67 -10.04 2.30 17.43
CA GLU A 67 -10.07 3.72 17.09
C GLU A 67 -8.94 4.49 17.80
N GLY A 68 -8.24 5.34 17.05
CA GLY A 68 -7.12 6.11 17.56
C GLY A 68 -5.83 5.30 17.72
N THR A 69 -5.78 4.06 17.20
CA THR A 69 -4.60 3.20 17.25
C THR A 69 -4.15 2.75 15.86
N ALA A 70 -2.91 2.26 15.78
CA ALA A 70 -2.31 1.76 14.56
C ALA A 70 -1.99 0.26 14.68
N PHE A 71 -2.37 -0.50 13.66
CA PHE A 71 -1.80 -1.80 13.40
C PHE A 71 -0.42 -1.63 12.74
N ILE A 72 0.61 -2.13 13.41
CA ILE A 72 2.00 -2.00 12.96
C ILE A 72 2.37 -3.20 12.10
N ILE A 73 2.80 -2.92 10.87
CA ILE A 73 3.17 -3.93 9.86
C ILE A 73 4.69 -3.98 9.69
N GLU A 74 5.32 -2.82 9.45
CA GLU A 74 6.78 -2.66 9.20
C GLU A 74 7.37 -3.68 8.21
N SER A 75 6.60 -4.03 7.18
CA SER A 75 7.02 -4.91 6.10
C SER A 75 7.72 -4.12 5.01
N SER A 76 8.78 -4.68 4.43
CA SER A 76 9.59 -3.96 3.45
C SER A 76 10.16 -4.85 2.35
N ALA A 77 10.37 -4.25 1.18
CA ALA A 77 11.07 -4.85 0.05
C ALA A 77 12.15 -3.91 -0.48
N ASP A 78 13.29 -4.49 -0.85
CA ASP A 78 14.37 -3.78 -1.55
C ASP A 78 14.26 -4.07 -3.04
N ILE A 79 14.10 -3.04 -3.86
CA ILE A 79 13.86 -3.14 -5.29
C ILE A 79 14.99 -2.42 -6.04
N ASP A 80 15.65 -3.15 -6.93
CA ASP A 80 16.64 -2.60 -7.85
C ASP A 80 15.91 -2.10 -9.10
N PHE A 81 16.15 -0.86 -9.47
CA PHE A 81 15.30 -0.15 -10.41
C PHE A 81 16.13 0.69 -11.39
N PHE A 82 15.86 0.56 -12.69
CA PHE A 82 16.69 1.12 -13.77
C PHE A 82 15.94 2.13 -14.64
N ASP A 83 16.68 2.92 -15.41
CA ASP A 83 16.10 3.86 -16.38
C ASP A 83 15.17 3.17 -17.39
N GLY A 84 13.99 3.74 -17.61
CA GLY A 84 12.92 3.17 -18.46
C GLY A 84 11.98 2.18 -17.76
N GLU A 85 12.16 1.92 -16.48
CA GLU A 85 11.23 1.15 -15.64
C GLU A 85 10.34 2.11 -14.83
N PHE A 86 9.33 1.60 -14.11
CA PHE A 86 8.65 2.33 -13.02
C PHE A 86 8.34 1.44 -11.81
N LEU A 87 8.44 2.01 -10.61
CA LEU A 87 7.97 1.39 -9.36
C LEU A 87 6.48 1.68 -9.24
N GLN A 88 5.65 0.65 -9.09
CA GLN A 88 4.25 0.79 -8.75
C GLN A 88 4.03 0.38 -7.30
N ILE A 89 3.37 1.25 -6.54
CA ILE A 89 2.76 0.88 -5.26
C ILE A 89 1.27 0.77 -5.52
N VAL A 90 0.69 -0.37 -5.16
CA VAL A 90 -0.74 -0.63 -5.29
C VAL A 90 -1.26 -1.28 -4.03
N GLY A 91 -2.47 -0.95 -3.63
CA GLY A 91 -3.12 -1.64 -2.52
C GLY A 91 -4.54 -1.20 -2.28
N HIS A 92 -5.20 -1.91 -1.38
CA HIS A 92 -6.54 -1.60 -0.90
C HIS A 92 -6.69 -1.99 0.56
N VAL A 93 -7.66 -1.37 1.20
CA VAL A 93 -8.06 -1.66 2.57
C VAL A 93 -9.58 -1.77 2.59
N SER A 94 -10.07 -2.79 3.28
CA SER A 94 -11.47 -3.10 3.48
C SER A 94 -11.73 -3.38 4.96
N GLU A 95 -13.00 -3.29 5.32
CA GLU A 95 -13.55 -3.56 6.64
C GLU A 95 -14.45 -4.80 6.54
N GLN A 96 -14.35 -5.70 7.52
CA GLN A 96 -15.19 -6.88 7.59
C GLN A 96 -16.46 -6.61 8.40
N ASP A 97 -17.60 -6.64 7.72
CA ASP A 97 -18.91 -6.55 8.36
C ASP A 97 -19.41 -7.95 8.75
N ASP A 98 -19.81 -8.11 10.01
CA ASP A 98 -20.42 -9.32 10.57
C ASP A 98 -21.83 -9.61 10.02
N PHE A 99 -22.56 -8.56 9.62
CA PHE A 99 -23.99 -8.63 9.31
C PHE A 99 -24.35 -8.18 7.88
N GLY A 100 -23.34 -7.82 7.08
CA GLY A 100 -23.49 -7.27 5.74
C GLY A 100 -22.33 -7.64 4.80
N PRO A 101 -22.33 -7.10 3.57
CA PRO A 101 -21.16 -7.21 2.70
C PRO A 101 -20.01 -6.37 3.24
N ASN A 102 -18.79 -6.90 3.18
CA ASN A 102 -17.57 -6.17 3.58
C ASN A 102 -17.47 -4.80 2.88
N ASP A 103 -17.11 -3.78 3.65
CA ASP A 103 -16.98 -2.43 3.15
C ASP A 103 -15.61 -2.20 2.51
N VAL A 104 -15.61 -1.60 1.32
CA VAL A 104 -14.36 -1.21 0.65
C VAL A 104 -14.02 0.21 1.08
N LEU A 105 -13.10 0.35 2.03
CA LEU A 105 -12.68 1.66 2.54
C LEU A 105 -11.95 2.48 1.47
N GLY A 106 -11.06 1.83 0.71
CA GLY A 106 -10.38 2.50 -0.39
C GLY A 106 -9.27 1.70 -1.05
N SER A 107 -8.87 2.17 -2.22
CA SER A 107 -7.76 1.64 -3.01
C SER A 107 -6.80 2.76 -3.41
N PHE A 108 -5.54 2.40 -3.59
CA PHE A 108 -4.49 3.31 -4.02
C PHE A 108 -3.63 2.65 -5.09
N GLU A 109 -3.27 3.43 -6.10
CA GLU A 109 -2.27 3.07 -7.09
C GLU A 109 -1.42 4.29 -7.39
N ARG A 110 -0.09 4.13 -7.39
CA ARG A 110 0.83 5.16 -7.83
C ARG A 110 2.07 4.57 -8.47
N ASN A 111 2.43 5.14 -9.62
CA ASN A 111 3.67 4.84 -10.34
C ASN A 111 4.72 5.92 -10.06
N PHE A 112 5.97 5.50 -9.90
CA PHE A 112 7.13 6.36 -9.70
C PHE A 112 8.18 6.04 -10.77
N ASN A 113 8.58 7.05 -11.53
CA ASN A 113 9.74 6.92 -12.41
C ASN A 113 11.04 7.14 -11.61
N LEU A 114 12.19 6.85 -12.20
CA LEU A 114 13.51 6.98 -11.56
C LEU A 114 13.73 8.37 -10.93
N GLY A 115 13.32 9.42 -11.63
CA GLY A 115 13.45 10.81 -11.17
C GLY A 115 12.55 11.16 -9.99
N ASP A 116 11.41 10.48 -9.84
CA ASP A 116 10.39 10.79 -8.84
C ASP A 116 10.69 10.15 -7.48
N ILE A 117 11.57 9.15 -7.43
CA ILE A 117 11.91 8.43 -6.21
C ILE A 117 12.91 9.23 -5.36
N HIS A 118 12.48 9.57 -4.15
CA HIS A 118 13.26 10.25 -3.12
C HIS A 118 12.92 9.68 -1.74
N ASP A 119 13.80 9.89 -0.77
CA ASP A 119 13.54 9.54 0.63
C ASP A 119 12.32 10.30 1.14
N GLY A 120 11.34 9.59 1.70
CA GLY A 120 10.17 10.24 2.26
C GLY A 120 8.94 9.36 2.38
N LEU A 121 7.86 9.97 2.86
CA LEU A 121 6.55 9.33 2.94
C LEU A 121 5.86 9.35 1.57
N VAL A 122 5.26 8.22 1.23
CA VAL A 122 4.34 8.15 0.10
C VAL A 122 3.05 8.88 0.50
N GLN A 123 2.61 9.80 -0.35
CA GLN A 123 1.34 10.50 -0.15
C GLN A 123 0.20 9.57 -0.55
N ILE A 124 -0.41 8.92 0.44
CA ILE A 124 -1.60 8.10 0.31
C ILE A 124 -2.76 8.90 0.91
N PRO A 125 -3.89 9.08 0.21
CA PRO A 125 -5.04 9.76 0.79
C PRO A 125 -5.59 8.96 1.97
N GLN A 126 -6.27 9.65 2.89
CA GLN A 126 -7.12 8.97 3.86
C GLN A 126 -8.20 8.19 3.10
N PHE A 127 -8.44 6.96 3.50
CA PHE A 127 -9.57 6.18 3.00
C PHE A 127 -10.75 6.36 3.92
N ASN A 128 -11.94 6.45 3.33
CA ASN A 128 -13.16 6.70 4.05
C ASN A 128 -14.36 6.08 3.33
N GLU A 129 -15.15 5.36 4.10
CA GLU A 129 -16.46 4.85 3.74
C GLU A 129 -17.41 5.42 4.79
N SER A 130 -18.47 6.10 4.36
CA SER A 130 -19.42 6.78 5.25
C SER A 130 -18.72 7.68 6.30
N ASN A 131 -18.62 7.23 7.55
CA ASN A 131 -17.94 7.88 8.66
C ASN A 131 -16.69 7.13 9.16
N GLN A 132 -16.45 5.89 8.73
CA GLN A 132 -15.24 5.14 9.00
C GLN A 132 -14.05 5.76 8.28
N ARG A 133 -12.89 5.83 8.94
CA ARG A 133 -11.68 6.47 8.38
C ARG A 133 -10.41 5.71 8.74
N VAL A 134 -9.61 5.40 7.73
CA VAL A 134 -8.30 4.77 7.91
C VAL A 134 -7.20 5.50 7.15
N ASN A 135 -6.00 5.49 7.74
CA ASN A 135 -4.81 6.09 7.17
C ASN A 135 -3.72 5.03 7.00
N VAL A 136 -3.18 4.89 5.79
CA VAL A 136 -2.06 3.99 5.53
C VAL A 136 -0.76 4.78 5.45
N LYS A 137 0.27 4.30 6.15
CA LYS A 137 1.59 4.93 6.17
C LYS A 137 2.61 4.08 5.45
N MET A 138 3.18 4.62 4.37
CA MET A 138 4.27 4.01 3.62
C MET A 138 5.43 4.99 3.41
N SER A 139 6.63 4.46 3.20
CA SER A 139 7.81 5.25 2.85
C SER A 139 8.64 4.61 1.73
N LEU A 140 9.42 5.47 1.09
CA LEU A 140 10.49 5.12 0.17
C LEU A 140 11.82 5.56 0.78
N ARG A 141 12.85 4.73 0.62
CA ARG A 141 14.23 5.08 0.98
C ARG A 141 15.19 4.63 -0.11
N VAL A 142 15.96 5.55 -0.67
CA VAL A 142 17.04 5.27 -1.60
C VAL A 142 18.22 4.70 -0.82
N LEU A 143 18.59 3.47 -1.13
CA LEU A 143 19.71 2.76 -0.53
C LEU A 143 20.99 2.97 -1.33
N GLU A 144 20.88 3.05 -2.66
CA GLU A 144 22.00 3.16 -3.59
C GLU A 144 21.58 3.89 -4.87
N THR A 145 22.52 4.58 -5.52
CA THR A 145 22.35 5.23 -6.83
C THR A 145 23.58 4.99 -7.70
N GLY A 146 23.42 4.84 -9.00
CA GLY A 146 24.55 4.85 -9.96
C GLY A 146 24.13 5.00 -11.41
#